data_AF-A0A251SQ76-F1
#
_entry.id   AF-A0A251SQ76-F1
#
_cell.length_a   1.000
_cell.length_b   1.000
_cell.length_c   1.000
_cell.angle_alpha   90.00
_cell.angle_beta   90.00
_cell.angle_gamma   90.00
#
_symmetry.space_group_name_H-M   'P 1'
#
loop_
_entity.id
_entity.type
_entity.pdbx_description
1 polymer ?
#
loop_
_entity_poly.entity_id
_entity_poly.type
_entity_poly.pdbx_seq_one_letter_code
_entity_poly.pdbx_strand_id
1 'polypeptide(L)'
;MPISSDMIIDSITNATPPLSTTRIPRVPEMVKEIHDCQKYYVPKVVSIGPYHFGTPKLEYFEKLKPIYTMKLVAGNREILRRLYEKLGEPGMVRDLRSFYEENSTTTFNDEVFTKMMLLDSCFILYYNQCIHDGKPEDCPELKGHQVVFVHQDLFMLKNQIPFKVLNLVISLMGDGRFDKINSFIYGNILAPR
;
A
#
# COMPACT_ATOMS: atom_id res chain seq x y z
N MET A 1 -0.36 -43.93 -24.03
CA MET A 1 1.09 -44.04 -24.34
C MET A 1 1.86 -43.68 -23.07
N PRO A 2 2.93 -44.41 -22.70
CA PRO A 2 3.73 -44.08 -21.53
C PRO A 2 4.49 -42.78 -21.79
N ILE A 3 4.55 -41.91 -20.79
CA ILE A 3 5.37 -40.70 -20.84
C ILE A 3 6.84 -41.14 -20.83
N SER A 4 7.62 -40.74 -21.83
CA SER A 4 9.04 -41.10 -21.95
C SER A 4 9.82 -40.56 -20.76
N SER A 5 10.77 -41.35 -20.25
CA SER A 5 11.70 -40.92 -19.20
C SER A 5 12.42 -39.63 -19.56
N ASP A 6 12.72 -39.44 -20.84
CA ASP A 6 13.44 -38.26 -21.35
C ASP A 6 12.58 -37.00 -21.26
N MET A 7 11.26 -37.10 -21.49
CA MET A 7 10.34 -35.96 -21.29
C MET A 7 10.27 -35.52 -19.82
N ILE A 8 10.36 -36.48 -18.88
CA ILE A 8 10.36 -36.16 -17.45
C ILE A 8 11.69 -35.50 -17.07
N ILE A 9 12.82 -36.04 -17.56
CA ILE A 9 14.15 -35.49 -17.31
C ILE A 9 14.24 -34.07 -17.88
N ASP A 10 13.79 -33.83 -19.11
CA ASP A 10 13.78 -32.52 -19.75
C ASP A 10 12.90 -31.51 -19.02
N SER A 11 11.77 -31.94 -18.46
CA SER A 11 10.92 -31.07 -17.64
C SER A 11 11.59 -30.66 -16.33
N ILE A 12 12.46 -31.50 -15.77
CA ILE A 12 13.17 -31.23 -14.51
C ILE A 12 14.41 -30.37 -14.77
N THR A 13 15.17 -30.67 -15.82
CA THR A 13 16.40 -29.93 -16.17
C THR A 13 16.14 -28.53 -16.69
N ASN A 14 14.98 -28.30 -17.32
CA ASN A 14 14.55 -26.98 -17.80
C ASN A 14 13.67 -26.22 -16.79
N ALA A 15 13.42 -26.78 -15.60
CA ALA A 15 12.66 -26.10 -14.57
C ALA A 15 13.42 -24.85 -14.11
N THR A 16 12.93 -23.68 -14.52
CA THR A 16 13.45 -22.41 -14.04
C THR A 16 12.82 -22.11 -12.68
N PRO A 17 13.58 -21.64 -11.67
CA PRO A 17 12.98 -21.18 -10.43
C PRO A 17 11.93 -20.12 -10.75
N PRO A 18 10.77 -20.11 -10.05
CA PRO A 18 9.79 -19.05 -10.26
C PRO A 18 10.50 -17.70 -10.04
N LEU A 19 10.59 -16.90 -11.10
CA LEU A 19 11.05 -15.52 -11.04
C LEU A 19 10.00 -14.73 -10.26
N SER A 20 10.02 -14.81 -8.93
CA SER A 20 9.23 -13.94 -8.08
C SER A 20 9.85 -12.57 -8.09
N THR A 21 9.52 -11.77 -9.11
CA THR A 21 9.81 -10.33 -9.14
C THR A 21 8.85 -9.53 -8.26
N THR A 22 7.80 -10.18 -7.75
CA THR A 22 6.79 -9.58 -6.87
C THR A 22 7.42 -9.12 -5.55
N ARG A 23 7.27 -7.83 -5.23
CA ARG A 23 7.77 -7.23 -3.98
C ARG A 23 6.71 -7.15 -2.88
N ILE A 24 5.43 -7.26 -3.25
CA ILE A 24 4.29 -7.29 -2.31
C ILE A 24 3.46 -8.56 -2.59
N PRO A 25 3.80 -9.71 -1.99
CA PRO A 25 3.16 -10.99 -2.27
C PRO A 25 1.76 -11.10 -1.64
N ARG A 26 0.91 -11.97 -2.18
CA ARG A 26 -0.28 -12.47 -1.49
C ARG A 26 0.14 -13.46 -0.40
N VAL A 27 -0.77 -13.69 0.53
CA VAL A 27 -0.64 -14.75 1.53
C VAL A 27 -0.78 -16.09 0.80
N PRO A 28 0.17 -17.03 0.97
CA PRO A 28 0.07 -18.37 0.41
C PRO A 28 -1.24 -19.03 0.81
N GLU A 29 -1.88 -19.78 -0.10
CA GLU A 29 -3.20 -20.37 0.12
C GLU A 29 -3.25 -21.23 1.40
N MET A 30 -2.17 -21.97 1.67
CA MET A 30 -2.00 -22.78 2.88
C MET A 30 -2.16 -21.98 4.19
N VAL A 31 -1.78 -20.69 4.20
CA VAL A 31 -1.91 -19.81 5.37
C VAL A 31 -3.31 -19.21 5.47
N LYS A 32 -4.05 -19.14 4.35
CA LYS A 32 -5.46 -18.71 4.37
C LYS A 32 -6.38 -19.75 5.00
N GLU A 33 -6.05 -21.03 4.84
CA GLU A 33 -6.78 -22.17 5.39
C GLU A 33 -6.66 -22.29 6.92
N ILE A 34 -5.66 -21.63 7.52
CA ILE A 34 -5.52 -21.53 8.97
C ILE A 34 -6.42 -20.39 9.47
N HIS A 35 -7.58 -20.75 10.03
CA HIS A 35 -8.60 -19.81 10.52
C HIS A 35 -8.04 -18.69 11.42
N ASP A 36 -7.05 -18.99 12.27
CA ASP A 36 -6.47 -18.03 13.21
C ASP A 36 -5.46 -17.05 12.58
N CYS A 37 -5.07 -17.25 11.32
CA CYS A 37 -4.07 -16.42 10.67
C CYS A 37 -4.65 -15.15 10.04
N GLN A 38 -5.97 -15.06 9.84
CA GLN A 38 -6.64 -13.90 9.24
C GLN A 38 -6.31 -12.58 9.94
N LYS A 39 -6.14 -12.62 11.27
CA LYS A 39 -5.77 -11.45 12.09
C LYS A 39 -4.42 -10.81 11.72
N TYR A 40 -3.56 -11.52 10.99
CA TYR A 40 -2.22 -11.04 10.60
C TYR A 40 -2.17 -10.45 9.19
N TYR A 41 -3.20 -10.64 8.37
CA TYR A 41 -3.18 -10.22 6.97
C TYR A 41 -4.46 -9.58 6.45
N VAL A 42 -5.50 -9.45 7.28
CA VAL A 42 -6.69 -8.69 6.94
C VAL A 42 -6.74 -7.43 7.80
N PRO A 43 -6.75 -6.22 7.19
CA PRO A 43 -6.82 -4.97 7.92
C PRO A 43 -8.12 -4.86 8.71
N LYS A 44 -8.05 -4.12 9.81
CA LYS A 44 -9.13 -3.91 10.77
C LYS A 44 -9.96 -2.68 10.44
N VAL A 45 -9.32 -1.58 10.05
CA VAL A 45 -9.95 -0.26 9.88
C VAL A 45 -9.63 0.42 8.55
N VAL A 46 -8.43 0.25 7.97
CA VAL A 46 -8.03 0.95 6.74
C VAL A 46 -7.40 0.01 5.71
N SER A 47 -7.89 0.08 4.47
CA SER A 47 -7.22 -0.55 3.34
C SER A 47 -6.13 0.37 2.79
N ILE A 48 -5.01 -0.19 2.38
CA ILE A 48 -3.90 0.48 1.71
C ILE A 48 -3.46 -0.42 0.55
N GLY A 49 -3.56 0.12 -0.66
CA GLY A 49 -3.31 -0.59 -1.89
C GLY A 49 -4.47 -1.51 -2.32
N PRO A 50 -4.23 -2.34 -3.35
CA PRO A 50 -5.28 -3.02 -4.11
C PRO A 50 -5.89 -4.23 -3.41
N TYR A 51 -5.17 -4.89 -2.50
CA TYR A 51 -5.58 -6.20 -1.98
C TYR A 51 -6.84 -6.19 -1.10
N HIS A 52 -7.13 -5.06 -0.45
CA HIS A 52 -8.28 -4.89 0.43
C HIS A 52 -9.22 -3.76 -0.02
N PHE A 53 -8.98 -3.20 -1.21
CA PHE A 53 -9.75 -2.10 -1.74
C PHE A 53 -11.23 -2.48 -1.91
N GLY A 54 -12.13 -1.59 -1.51
CA GLY A 54 -13.58 -1.79 -1.61
C GLY A 54 -14.18 -2.74 -0.56
N THR A 55 -13.41 -3.20 0.43
CA THR A 55 -13.95 -4.05 1.50
C THR A 55 -14.96 -3.26 2.35
N PRO A 56 -16.23 -3.70 2.49
CA PRO A 56 -17.28 -2.92 3.15
C PRO A 56 -16.93 -2.48 4.59
N LYS A 57 -16.26 -3.34 5.37
CA LYS A 57 -15.89 -3.03 6.75
C LYS A 57 -14.83 -1.91 6.89
N LEU A 58 -14.15 -1.54 5.81
CA LEU A 58 -13.07 -0.54 5.79
C LEU A 58 -13.53 0.80 5.19
N GLU A 59 -14.79 0.87 4.73
CA GLU A 59 -15.32 2.00 3.95
C GLU A 59 -15.27 3.33 4.72
N TYR A 60 -15.37 3.30 6.05
CA TYR A 60 -15.27 4.50 6.88
C TYR A 60 -13.95 5.26 6.62
N PHE A 61 -12.81 4.57 6.63
CA PHE A 61 -11.53 5.21 6.37
C PHE A 61 -11.34 5.55 4.89
N GLU A 62 -11.90 4.78 3.97
CA GLU A 62 -11.90 5.14 2.54
C GLU A 62 -12.57 6.51 2.30
N LYS A 63 -13.66 6.81 3.01
CA LYS A 63 -14.36 8.11 2.95
C LYS A 63 -13.54 9.26 3.56
N LEU A 64 -12.62 8.96 4.47
CA LEU A 64 -11.74 9.96 5.08
C LEU A 64 -10.55 10.31 4.19
N LYS A 65 -10.02 9.38 3.38
CA LYS A 65 -8.81 9.63 2.57
C LYS A 65 -8.87 10.91 1.73
N PRO A 66 -9.96 11.26 1.02
CA PRO A 66 -10.04 12.52 0.29
C PRO A 66 -9.90 13.76 1.17
N ILE A 67 -10.45 13.73 2.39
CA ILE A 67 -10.33 14.82 3.38
C ILE A 67 -8.85 14.96 3.78
N TYR A 68 -8.20 13.83 4.07
CA TYR A 68 -6.80 13.77 4.49
C TYR A 68 -5.87 14.25 3.38
N THR A 69 -6.15 13.87 2.14
CA THR A 69 -5.46 14.38 0.95
C THR A 69 -5.55 15.90 0.86
N MET A 70 -6.75 16.47 1.00
CA MET A 70 -6.93 17.92 0.93
C MET A 70 -6.23 18.67 2.06
N LYS A 71 -6.19 18.09 3.27
CA LYS A 71 -5.43 18.64 4.40
C LYS A 71 -3.92 18.58 4.14
N LEU A 72 -3.42 17.44 3.65
CA LEU A 72 -2.01 17.25 3.31
C LEU A 72 -1.53 18.28 2.29
N VAL A 73 -2.33 18.52 1.25
CA VAL A 73 -2.02 19.52 0.21
C VAL A 73 -2.41 20.95 0.60
N ALA A 74 -2.84 21.19 1.84
CA ALA A 74 -3.28 22.49 2.35
C ALA A 74 -4.32 23.18 1.44
N GLY A 75 -5.26 22.42 0.87
CA GLY A 75 -6.25 22.95 -0.06
C GLY A 75 -5.76 23.18 -1.50
N ASN A 76 -4.47 22.98 -1.79
CA ASN A 76 -3.86 23.32 -3.07
C ASN A 76 -4.22 22.30 -4.17
N ARG A 77 -5.20 22.68 -4.99
CA ARG A 77 -5.69 21.86 -6.11
C ARG A 77 -4.66 21.66 -7.22
N GLU A 78 -3.74 22.60 -7.39
CA GLU A 78 -2.70 22.50 -8.41
C GLU A 78 -1.68 21.42 -8.05
N ILE A 79 -1.29 21.34 -6.77
CA ILE A 79 -0.44 20.26 -6.28
C ILE A 79 -1.16 18.91 -6.44
N LEU A 80 -2.43 18.83 -6.03
CA LEU A 80 -3.22 17.61 -6.17
C LEU A 80 -3.29 17.13 -7.64
N ARG A 81 -3.51 18.07 -8.57
CA ARG A 81 -3.53 17.81 -10.01
C ARG A 81 -2.19 17.23 -10.48
N ARG A 82 -1.07 17.87 -10.14
CA ARG A 82 0.28 17.39 -10.51
C ARG A 82 0.57 16.01 -9.95
N LEU A 83 0.17 15.72 -8.71
CA LEU A 83 0.32 14.40 -8.10
C LEU A 83 -0.46 13.33 -8.88
N TYR A 84 -1.72 13.62 -9.21
CA TYR A 84 -2.55 12.70 -10.00
C TYR A 84 -1.98 12.47 -11.39
N GLU A 85 -1.61 13.54 -12.11
CA GLU A 85 -1.01 13.47 -13.45
C GLU A 85 0.28 12.63 -13.44
N LYS A 86 1.17 12.86 -12.47
CA LYS A 86 2.44 12.13 -12.35
C LYS A 86 2.26 10.66 -12.01
N LEU A 87 1.34 10.34 -11.12
CA LEU A 87 1.00 8.95 -10.79
C LEU A 87 0.23 8.24 -11.91
N GLY A 88 -0.48 8.99 -12.75
CA GLY A 88 -1.25 8.52 -13.90
C GLY A 88 -0.46 8.35 -15.18
N GLU A 89 0.82 8.73 -15.22
CA GLU A 89 1.67 8.49 -16.38
C GLU A 89 1.71 6.98 -16.69
N PRO A 90 1.47 6.53 -17.95
CA PRO A 90 1.36 5.10 -18.27
C PRO A 90 2.57 4.26 -17.83
N GLY A 91 3.77 4.83 -17.94
CA GLY A 91 5.00 4.20 -17.47
C GLY A 91 5.07 4.07 -15.95
N MET A 92 4.56 5.05 -15.22
CA MET A 92 4.46 5.02 -13.76
C MET A 92 3.45 3.98 -13.30
N VAL A 93 2.24 3.97 -13.88
CA VAL A 93 1.19 2.99 -13.53
C VAL A 93 1.69 1.56 -13.75
N ARG A 94 2.31 1.28 -14.90
CA ARG A 94 2.90 -0.03 -15.20
C ARG A 94 3.96 -0.43 -14.18
N ASP A 95 4.87 0.49 -13.85
CA ASP A 95 5.92 0.24 -12.86
C ASP A 95 5.34 -0.04 -11.47
N LEU A 96 4.37 0.76 -11.00
CA LEU A 96 3.73 0.56 -9.71
C LEU A 96 2.96 -0.77 -9.63
N ARG A 97 2.28 -1.17 -10.71
CA ARG A 97 1.60 -2.47 -10.78
C ARG A 97 2.56 -3.65 -10.69
N SER A 98 3.80 -3.49 -11.18
CA SER A 98 4.83 -4.56 -11.14
C SER A 98 5.29 -4.95 -9.72
N PHE A 99 4.98 -4.14 -8.71
CA PHE A 99 5.26 -4.48 -7.31
C PHE A 99 4.30 -5.53 -6.75
N TYR A 100 3.14 -5.70 -7.38
CA TYR A 100 2.11 -6.64 -6.96
C TYR A 100 2.13 -7.92 -7.79
N GLU A 101 1.50 -8.98 -7.28
CA GLU A 101 1.38 -10.23 -8.02
C GLU A 101 0.65 -10.04 -9.35
N GLU A 102 1.00 -10.87 -10.34
CA GLU A 102 0.29 -10.92 -11.60
C GLU A 102 -1.22 -11.13 -11.36
N ASN A 103 -2.06 -10.40 -12.10
CA ASN A 103 -3.53 -10.40 -11.98
C ASN A 103 -4.11 -9.80 -10.68
N SER A 104 -3.30 -9.31 -9.74
CA SER A 104 -3.84 -8.71 -8.51
C SER A 104 -4.46 -7.33 -8.69
N THR A 105 -4.08 -6.63 -9.76
CA THR A 105 -4.51 -5.26 -10.04
C THR A 105 -5.35 -5.15 -11.31
N THR A 106 -5.53 -6.23 -12.06
CA THR A 106 -6.19 -6.23 -13.39
C THR A 106 -7.68 -5.88 -13.34
N THR A 107 -8.30 -6.00 -12.17
CA THR A 107 -9.69 -5.58 -11.91
C THR A 107 -9.87 -4.06 -11.86
N PHE A 108 -8.78 -3.31 -11.70
CA PHE A 108 -8.78 -1.85 -11.67
C PHE A 108 -8.32 -1.29 -13.01
N ASN A 109 -9.10 -0.38 -13.58
CA ASN A 109 -8.59 0.49 -14.63
C ASN A 109 -7.53 1.46 -14.06
N ASP A 110 -6.79 2.12 -14.94
CA ASP A 110 -5.67 2.97 -14.53
C ASP A 110 -6.11 4.17 -13.70
N GLU A 111 -7.27 4.78 -14.00
CA GLU A 111 -7.80 5.90 -13.22
C GLU A 111 -8.10 5.51 -11.77
N VAL A 112 -8.75 4.36 -11.57
CA VAL A 112 -9.07 3.83 -10.23
C VAL A 112 -7.79 3.47 -9.49
N PHE A 113 -6.83 2.82 -10.16
CA PHE A 113 -5.56 2.45 -9.57
C PHE A 113 -4.73 3.69 -9.18
N THR A 114 -4.61 4.67 -10.06
CA THR A 114 -3.90 5.94 -9.80
C THR A 114 -4.55 6.70 -8.65
N LYS A 115 -5.88 6.80 -8.62
CA LYS A 115 -6.61 7.44 -7.52
C LYS A 115 -6.36 6.72 -6.20
N MET A 116 -6.34 5.39 -6.20
CA MET A 116 -6.02 4.58 -5.03
C MET A 116 -4.60 4.88 -4.52
N MET A 117 -3.59 4.84 -5.39
CA MET A 117 -2.20 5.16 -5.02
C MET A 117 -2.08 6.58 -4.44
N LEU A 118 -2.76 7.56 -5.03
CA LEU A 118 -2.77 8.94 -4.56
C LEU A 118 -3.41 9.08 -3.18
N LEU A 119 -4.62 8.56 -3.00
CA LEU A 119 -5.35 8.68 -1.74
C LEU A 119 -4.63 7.94 -0.61
N ASP A 120 -4.11 6.76 -0.89
CA ASP A 120 -3.44 5.91 0.10
C ASP A 120 -2.10 6.51 0.54
N SER A 121 -1.31 7.01 -0.41
CA SER A 121 -0.06 7.70 -0.09
C SER A 121 -0.32 8.97 0.72
N CYS A 122 -1.28 9.79 0.31
CA CYS A 122 -1.62 10.98 1.08
C CYS A 122 -2.13 10.66 2.49
N PHE A 123 -2.94 9.61 2.64
CA PHE A 123 -3.40 9.16 3.94
C PHE A 123 -2.23 8.77 4.86
N ILE A 124 -1.28 7.95 4.36
CA ILE A 124 -0.11 7.53 5.12
C ILE A 124 0.70 8.74 5.56
N LEU A 125 0.97 9.68 4.65
CA LEU A 125 1.77 10.87 4.92
C LEU A 125 1.09 11.80 5.94
N TYR A 126 -0.21 12.02 5.79
CA TYR A 126 -0.95 12.89 6.69
C TYR A 126 -1.12 12.27 8.08
N TYR A 127 -1.39 10.96 8.14
CA TYR A 127 -1.43 10.22 9.40
C TYR A 127 -0.10 10.33 10.15
N ASN A 128 1.02 10.10 9.44
CA ASN A 128 2.35 10.26 10.01
C ASN A 128 2.60 11.67 10.55
N GLN A 129 2.21 12.69 9.79
CA GLN A 129 2.31 14.09 10.22
C GLN A 129 1.51 14.33 11.51
N CYS A 130 0.27 13.84 11.60
CA CYS A 130 -0.55 14.01 12.81
C CYS A 130 0.02 13.31 14.04
N ILE A 131 0.58 12.11 13.89
CA ILE A 131 1.04 11.30 15.02
C ILE A 131 2.45 11.70 15.51
N HIS A 132 3.32 12.17 14.61
CA HIS A 132 4.72 12.48 14.96
C HIS A 132 5.02 13.98 15.07
N ASP A 133 4.32 14.82 14.33
CA ASP A 133 4.58 16.28 14.31
C ASP A 133 3.47 17.10 14.99
N GLY A 134 2.29 16.51 15.13
CA GLY A 134 1.09 17.20 15.59
C GLY A 134 0.68 16.89 17.03
N LYS A 135 -0.37 17.57 17.47
CA LYS A 135 -1.16 17.18 18.64
C LYS A 135 -2.31 16.27 18.16
N PRO A 136 -2.87 15.42 19.04
CA PRO A 136 -4.06 14.64 18.72
C PRO A 136 -5.23 15.49 18.16
N GLU A 137 -5.29 16.77 18.53
CA GLU A 137 -6.26 17.76 18.04
C GLU A 137 -6.13 18.10 16.54
N ASP A 138 -4.96 17.87 15.92
CA ASP A 138 -4.72 18.19 14.50
C ASP A 138 -5.41 17.20 13.54
N CYS A 139 -5.88 16.07 14.09
CA CYS A 139 -6.58 15.01 13.38
C CYS A 139 -7.91 14.66 14.09
N PRO A 140 -8.90 15.56 14.15
CA PRO A 140 -10.16 15.32 14.88
C PRO A 140 -10.99 14.16 14.31
N GLU A 141 -10.72 13.74 13.06
CA GLU A 141 -11.36 12.58 12.43
C GLU A 141 -10.89 11.24 13.00
N LEU A 142 -9.75 11.21 13.70
CA LEU A 142 -9.16 10.02 14.33
C LEU A 142 -9.50 9.98 15.82
N LYS A 143 -10.24 8.96 16.24
CA LYS A 143 -10.42 8.66 17.66
C LYS A 143 -9.19 7.90 18.19
N GLY A 144 -8.84 8.10 19.47
CA GLY A 144 -7.64 7.49 20.06
C GLY A 144 -7.54 5.96 19.90
N HIS A 145 -8.65 5.22 20.02
CA HIS A 145 -8.66 3.76 19.78
C HIS A 145 -8.45 3.39 18.30
N GLN A 146 -8.81 4.25 17.35
CA GLN A 146 -8.61 4.01 15.92
C GLN A 146 -7.14 4.16 15.53
N VAL A 147 -6.39 5.04 16.19
CA VAL A 147 -4.94 5.22 15.97
C VAL A 147 -4.20 3.89 16.09
N VAL A 148 -4.48 3.10 17.13
CA VAL A 148 -3.85 1.79 17.35
C VAL A 148 -4.13 0.83 16.19
N PHE A 149 -5.37 0.81 15.68
CA PHE A 149 -5.73 -0.06 14.57
C PHE A 149 -5.18 0.41 13.23
N VAL A 150 -5.16 1.72 12.97
CA VAL A 150 -4.51 2.30 11.78
C VAL A 150 -3.03 1.94 11.80
N HIS A 151 -2.36 2.13 12.93
CA HIS A 151 -0.95 1.76 13.09
C HIS A 151 -0.73 0.28 12.77
N GLN A 152 -1.54 -0.62 13.33
CA GLN A 152 -1.45 -2.06 13.02
C GLN A 152 -1.65 -2.35 11.52
N ASP A 153 -2.64 -1.73 10.89
CA ASP A 153 -2.97 -1.95 9.49
C ASP A 153 -1.88 -1.43 8.54
N LEU A 154 -1.17 -0.35 8.88
CA LEU A 154 -0.08 0.21 8.07
C LEU A 154 1.14 -0.72 7.95
N PHE A 155 1.38 -1.59 8.95
CA PHE A 155 2.50 -2.53 8.95
C PHE A 155 2.11 -3.94 8.47
N MET A 156 0.87 -4.16 8.04
CA MET A 156 0.46 -5.45 7.47
C MET A 156 1.07 -5.65 6.08
N LEU A 157 1.59 -6.85 5.79
CA LEU A 157 2.25 -7.17 4.52
C LEU A 157 1.36 -6.97 3.29
N LYS A 158 0.06 -7.28 3.40
CA LYS A 158 -0.93 -7.17 2.31
C LYS A 158 -1.64 -5.82 2.25
N ASN A 159 -1.24 -4.86 3.07
CA ASN A 159 -1.90 -3.57 3.16
C ASN A 159 -0.89 -2.46 2.85
N GLN A 160 -0.24 -2.55 1.68
CA GLN A 160 0.89 -1.70 1.31
C GLN A 160 0.77 -1.17 -0.12
N ILE A 161 1.40 0.00 -0.29
CA ILE A 161 1.70 0.60 -1.59
C ILE A 161 3.21 0.63 -1.79
N PRO A 162 3.70 0.68 -3.05
CA PRO A 162 5.13 0.83 -3.31
C PRO A 162 5.67 2.12 -2.66
N PHE A 163 6.79 2.02 -1.92
CA PHE A 163 7.43 3.19 -1.30
C PHE A 163 7.75 4.31 -2.32
N LYS A 164 7.95 3.94 -3.58
CA LYS A 164 8.11 4.86 -4.71
C LYS A 164 6.96 5.89 -4.82
N VAL A 165 5.72 5.50 -4.50
CA VAL A 165 4.57 6.41 -4.48
C VAL A 165 4.78 7.49 -3.42
N LEU A 166 5.17 7.10 -2.20
CA LEU A 166 5.41 8.04 -1.10
C LEU A 166 6.52 9.04 -1.46
N ASN A 167 7.64 8.56 -2.03
CA ASN A 167 8.74 9.42 -2.47
C ASN A 167 8.31 10.46 -3.51
N LEU A 168 7.48 10.04 -4.48
CA LEU A 168 6.94 10.93 -5.48
C LEU A 168 6.05 12.01 -4.84
N VAL A 169 5.16 11.64 -3.91
CA VAL A 169 4.31 12.63 -3.23
C VAL A 169 5.15 13.60 -2.40
N ILE A 170 6.10 13.12 -1.59
CA ILE A 170 6.95 13.97 -0.75
C ILE A 170 7.76 14.96 -1.60
N SER A 171 8.41 14.47 -2.67
CA SER A 171 9.24 15.31 -3.55
C SER A 171 8.43 16.42 -4.22
N LEU A 172 7.21 16.13 -4.69
CA LEU A 172 6.35 17.11 -5.35
C LEU A 172 5.73 18.11 -4.37
N MET A 173 5.62 17.74 -3.10
CA MET A 173 5.19 18.66 -2.05
C MET A 173 6.29 19.63 -1.60
N GLY A 174 7.56 19.39 -1.95
CA GLY A 174 8.69 20.26 -1.59
C GLY A 174 8.97 20.32 -0.08
N ASP A 175 8.59 19.28 0.66
CA ASP A 175 8.55 19.26 2.11
C ASP A 175 9.64 18.32 2.68
N GLY A 176 10.37 18.77 3.70
CA GLY A 176 11.33 17.97 4.50
C GLY A 176 10.75 16.78 5.27
N ARG A 177 9.46 16.44 5.06
CA ARG A 177 8.76 15.24 5.54
C ARG A 177 9.48 13.91 5.23
N PHE A 178 10.40 13.88 4.28
CA PHE A 178 11.15 12.68 3.92
C PHE A 178 11.91 12.07 5.11
N ASP A 179 12.61 12.90 5.89
CA ASP A 179 13.40 12.44 7.04
C ASP A 179 12.51 11.86 8.15
N LYS A 180 11.29 12.39 8.26
CA LYS A 180 10.32 11.98 9.28
C LYS A 180 9.67 10.64 8.97
N ILE A 181 9.38 10.39 7.70
CA ILE A 181 8.84 9.09 7.26
C ILE A 181 9.89 8.00 7.41
N ASN A 182 11.15 8.32 7.10
CA ASN A 182 12.25 7.41 7.41
C ASN A 182 12.32 7.17 8.92
N SER A 183 12.27 8.21 9.76
CA SER A 183 12.23 8.04 11.21
C SER A 183 11.05 7.17 11.69
N PHE A 184 9.85 7.32 11.12
CA PHE A 184 8.71 6.45 11.40
C PHE A 184 8.98 5.00 11.01
N ILE A 185 9.48 4.77 9.79
CA ILE A 185 9.82 3.44 9.28
C ILE A 185 10.88 2.79 10.18
N TYR A 186 11.98 3.48 10.48
CA TYR A 186 13.05 2.98 11.35
C TYR A 186 12.56 2.76 12.79
N GLY A 187 11.78 3.68 13.35
CA GLY A 187 11.26 3.60 14.71
C GLY A 187 10.25 2.48 14.92
N ASN A 188 9.57 2.02 13.86
CA ASN A 188 8.53 1.00 13.95
C ASN A 188 8.88 -0.34 13.31
N ILE A 189 9.83 -0.40 12.37
CA ILE A 189 10.35 -1.64 11.77
C ILE A 189 11.58 -2.16 12.52
N LEU A 190 12.40 -1.26 13.09
CA LEU A 190 13.69 -1.59 13.71
C LEU A 190 13.76 -1.30 15.22
N ALA A 191 12.62 -1.11 15.90
CA ALA A 191 12.61 -1.13 17.36
C ALA A 191 13.22 -2.46 17.86
N PRO A 192 14.30 -2.45 18.65
CA PRO A 192 14.81 -3.66 19.26
C PRO A 192 13.72 -4.25 20.15
N ARG A 193 13.45 -5.54 19.98
CA ARG A 193 12.66 -6.31 20.95
C ARG A 193 13.43 -6.45 22.25
#